data_AF-A0AAN7B362-F1
#
_entry.id   AF-A0AAN7B362-F1
#
_cell.length_a   1.000
_cell.length_b   1.000
_cell.length_c   1.000
_cell.angle_alpha   90.00
_cell.angle_beta   90.00
_cell.angle_gamma   90.00
#
_symmetry.space_group_name_H-M   'P 1'
#
loop_
_entity.id
_entity.type
_entity.pdbx_description
1 polymer ?
#
loop_
_entity_poly.entity_id
_entity_poly.type
_entity_poly.pdbx_seq_one_letter_code
_entity_poly.pdbx_strand_id
1 'polypeptide(L)'
;MPSLTKFLALAAVAASLTSGFTIPEGQPDGIYFGNLQTGESQLLASINATSVRARRGTGAAALNARTVPLPVSDQGCPPAGLNAGDYLAAYSNFAYFCDNGGKIPGGRVTYAAVGSAVWYACSYGGEQPCDSPEISDAESRFNAKCGAARAAWVYMGDWKKTYGRDVASAEICGNL
;
A
#
# COMPACT_ATOMS: atom_id res chain seq x y z
N MET A 1 51.78 36.62 -15.26
CA MET A 1 50.46 36.16 -15.73
C MET A 1 50.18 34.81 -15.08
N PRO A 2 49.47 34.75 -13.94
CA PRO A 2 49.20 33.47 -13.27
C PRO A 2 47.97 32.79 -13.88
N SER A 3 48.15 31.52 -14.25
CA SER A 3 47.16 30.65 -14.84
C SER A 3 46.19 30.15 -13.76
N LEU A 4 44.88 30.38 -13.99
CA LEU A 4 43.80 30.06 -13.06
C LEU A 4 43.30 28.62 -13.33
N THR A 5 43.78 27.66 -12.55
CA THR A 5 43.36 26.25 -12.63
C THR A 5 41.92 26.10 -12.13
N LYS A 6 40.97 25.85 -13.04
CA LYS A 6 39.57 25.58 -12.70
C LYS A 6 39.43 24.13 -12.23
N PHE A 7 39.18 23.93 -10.94
CA PHE A 7 38.73 22.65 -10.40
C PHE A 7 37.27 22.42 -10.80
N LEU A 8 37.00 21.45 -11.68
CA LEU A 8 35.67 20.89 -11.88
C LEU A 8 35.36 19.98 -10.69
N ALA A 9 34.42 20.38 -9.84
CA ALA A 9 33.82 19.50 -8.85
C ALA A 9 32.75 18.65 -9.53
N LEU A 10 33.02 17.35 -9.73
CA LEU A 10 31.98 16.37 -10.06
C LEU A 10 31.10 16.15 -8.83
N ALA A 11 29.89 16.68 -8.84
CA ALA A 11 28.87 16.33 -7.86
C ALA A 11 28.30 14.95 -8.21
N ALA A 12 28.65 13.94 -7.42
CA ALA A 12 28.03 12.61 -7.51
C ALA A 12 26.62 12.69 -6.92
N VAL A 13 25.59 12.65 -7.77
CA VAL A 13 24.20 12.50 -7.35
C VAL A 13 23.99 11.05 -6.94
N ALA A 14 23.99 10.77 -5.64
CA ALA A 14 23.56 9.49 -5.11
C ALA A 14 22.04 9.38 -5.32
N ALA A 15 21.63 8.71 -6.40
CA ALA A 15 20.25 8.33 -6.60
C ALA A 15 19.85 7.40 -5.44
N SER A 16 19.00 7.91 -4.54
CA SER A 16 18.41 7.11 -3.48
C SER A 16 17.44 6.15 -4.16
N LEU A 17 17.86 4.91 -4.42
CA LEU A 17 16.95 3.87 -4.83
C LEU A 17 16.03 3.61 -3.62
N THR A 18 14.79 4.05 -3.74
CA THR A 18 13.71 3.74 -2.81
C THR A 18 13.45 2.24 -2.92
N SER A 19 14.09 1.45 -2.06
CA SER A 19 13.87 0.00 -2.04
C SER A 19 12.41 -0.28 -1.71
N GLY A 20 11.70 -0.97 -2.59
CA GLY A 20 10.36 -1.44 -2.29
C GLY A 20 10.37 -2.54 -1.23
N PHE A 21 9.19 -2.81 -0.66
CA PHE A 21 8.96 -3.90 0.26
C PHE A 21 8.57 -5.15 -0.51
N THR A 22 9.36 -6.22 -0.36
CA THR A 22 9.01 -7.55 -0.91
C THR A 22 8.17 -8.31 0.11
N ILE A 23 7.00 -8.78 -0.32
CA ILE A 23 6.13 -9.58 0.52
C ILE A 23 6.75 -10.98 0.67
N PRO A 24 6.94 -11.49 1.90
CA PRO A 24 7.55 -12.80 2.08
C PRO A 24 6.68 -13.92 1.50
N GLU A 25 7.31 -14.85 0.77
CA GLU A 25 6.62 -15.97 0.16
C GLU A 25 6.04 -16.93 1.21
N GLY A 26 4.89 -17.55 0.87
CA GLY A 26 4.28 -18.60 1.69
C GLY A 26 3.66 -18.11 3.01
N GLN A 27 3.47 -16.81 3.19
CA GLN A 27 2.71 -16.30 4.34
C GLN A 27 1.26 -16.77 4.30
N PRO A 28 0.67 -17.13 5.45
CA PRO A 28 -0.75 -17.47 5.52
C PRO A 28 -1.63 -16.25 5.23
N ASP A 29 -2.92 -16.47 5.00
CA ASP A 29 -3.85 -15.37 4.80
C ASP A 29 -3.96 -14.52 6.08
N GLY A 30 -3.80 -13.20 5.94
CA GLY A 30 -3.69 -12.31 7.09
C GLY A 30 -3.58 -10.82 6.77
N ILE A 31 -3.69 -10.02 7.82
CA ILE A 31 -3.31 -8.60 7.84
C ILE A 31 -1.92 -8.50 8.47
N TYR A 32 -1.02 -7.78 7.82
CA TYR A 32 0.38 -7.64 8.19
C TYR A 32 0.83 -6.19 8.24
N PHE A 33 1.86 -5.92 9.03
CA PHE A 33 2.74 -4.77 8.82
C PHE A 33 4.07 -5.23 8.19
N GLY A 34 4.62 -4.41 7.30
CA GLY A 34 5.97 -4.54 6.77
C GLY A 34 6.78 -3.27 7.02
N ASN A 35 8.06 -3.39 7.36
CA ASN A 35 8.97 -2.26 7.49
C ASN A 35 9.59 -1.95 6.13
N LEU A 36 9.43 -0.72 5.64
CA LEU A 36 9.92 -0.32 4.32
C LEU A 36 11.45 -0.24 4.24
N GLN A 37 12.14 -0.06 5.38
CA GLN A 37 13.60 0.03 5.44
C GLN A 37 14.27 -1.32 5.64
N THR A 38 13.70 -2.18 6.51
CA THR A 38 14.32 -3.47 6.86
C THR A 38 13.77 -4.64 6.05
N GLY A 39 12.61 -4.48 5.40
CA GLY A 39 11.92 -5.58 4.72
C GLY A 39 11.25 -6.59 5.66
N GLU A 40 11.34 -6.40 6.98
CA GLU A 40 10.73 -7.29 7.96
C GLU A 40 9.21 -7.16 7.98
N SER A 41 8.52 -8.25 8.27
CA SER A 41 7.06 -8.28 8.36
C SER A 41 6.55 -8.93 9.64
N GLN A 42 5.36 -8.51 10.07
CA GLN A 42 4.70 -8.96 11.28
C GLN A 42 3.22 -9.19 11.01
N LEU A 43 2.72 -10.38 11.35
CA LEU A 43 1.29 -10.70 11.33
C LEU A 43 0.56 -9.95 12.45
N LEU A 44 -0.54 -9.29 12.12
CA LEU A 44 -1.42 -8.62 13.07
C LEU A 44 -2.68 -9.41 13.36
N ALA A 45 -3.28 -9.96 12.30
CA ALA A 45 -4.52 -10.71 12.40
C ALA A 45 -4.54 -11.79 11.32
N SER A 46 -4.75 -13.04 11.74
CA SER A 46 -5.04 -14.13 10.82
C SER A 46 -6.45 -13.98 10.26
N ILE A 47 -6.60 -14.18 8.95
CA ILE A 47 -7.90 -14.22 8.28
C ILE A 47 -8.32 -15.69 8.22
N ASN A 48 -8.99 -16.17 9.27
CA ASN A 48 -9.68 -17.46 9.18
C ASN A 48 -10.98 -17.29 8.39
N ALA A 49 -11.22 -18.14 7.39
CA ALA A 49 -12.38 -18.08 6.49
C ALA A 49 -13.74 -18.02 7.23
N THR A 50 -13.82 -18.56 8.45
CA THR A 50 -15.02 -18.53 9.31
C THR A 50 -15.29 -17.17 9.96
N SER A 51 -14.30 -16.29 10.05
CA SER A 51 -14.40 -15.02 10.80
C SER A 51 -14.93 -13.83 9.99
N VAL A 52 -14.90 -13.90 8.65
CA VAL A 52 -15.35 -12.81 7.76
C VAL A 52 -16.87 -12.60 7.85
N ARG A 53 -17.66 -13.63 8.16
CA ARG A 53 -19.13 -13.54 8.25
C ARG A 53 -19.67 -12.94 9.56
N ALA A 54 -18.89 -12.91 10.63
CA ALA A 54 -19.38 -12.55 11.97
C ALA A 54 -19.12 -11.09 12.36
N ARG A 55 -18.40 -10.31 11.53
CA ARG A 55 -17.82 -9.03 11.95
C ARG A 55 -18.56 -7.79 11.46
N ARG A 56 -19.91 -7.80 11.47
CA ARG A 56 -20.70 -6.55 11.49
C ARG A 56 -20.69 -6.00 12.92
N GLY A 57 -19.54 -5.47 13.33
CA GLY A 57 -19.34 -4.84 14.64
C GLY A 57 -19.83 -3.40 14.65
N THR A 58 -20.59 -3.08 15.68
CA THR A 58 -21.17 -1.80 16.06
C THR A 58 -20.18 -0.63 16.03
N GLY A 59 -20.43 0.36 15.16
CA GLY A 59 -20.16 1.78 15.39
C GLY A 59 -18.82 2.17 16.02
N ALA A 60 -17.69 1.75 15.46
CA ALA A 60 -16.46 2.49 15.70
C ALA A 60 -16.68 3.92 15.19
N ALA A 61 -16.55 4.91 16.08
CA ALA A 61 -16.72 6.31 15.74
C ALA A 61 -15.89 6.62 14.49
N ALA A 62 -16.53 7.20 13.46
CA ALA A 62 -15.88 7.53 12.19
C ALA A 62 -14.57 8.29 12.46
N LEU A 63 -13.45 7.58 12.35
CA LEU A 63 -12.14 8.12 12.62
C LEU A 63 -11.82 9.10 11.50
N ASN A 64 -11.87 10.40 11.80
CA ASN A 64 -11.43 11.52 10.95
C ASN A 64 -11.27 11.17 9.47
N ALA A 65 -12.39 10.82 8.83
CA ALA A 65 -12.40 10.41 7.43
C ALA A 65 -11.79 11.52 6.59
N ARG A 66 -10.83 11.19 5.72
CA ARG A 66 -10.26 12.20 4.82
C ARG A 66 -11.20 12.47 3.67
N THR A 67 -11.03 13.63 3.06
CA THR A 67 -11.82 14.04 1.91
C THR A 67 -11.57 13.09 0.74
N VAL A 68 -12.65 12.53 0.20
CA VAL A 68 -12.70 11.98 -1.15
C VAL A 68 -13.16 13.09 -2.11
N PRO A 69 -12.61 13.21 -3.33
CA PRO A 69 -11.67 12.30 -3.98
C PRO A 69 -10.24 12.35 -3.41
N LEU A 70 -9.50 11.23 -3.50
CA LEU A 70 -8.09 11.18 -3.10
C LEU A 70 -7.23 12.18 -3.91
N PRO A 71 -6.27 12.90 -3.30
CA PRO A 71 -5.36 13.81 -3.98
C PRO A 71 -4.22 13.02 -4.65
N VAL A 72 -4.58 12.23 -5.66
CA VAL A 72 -3.64 11.38 -6.41
C VAL A 72 -2.70 12.26 -7.23
N SER A 73 -1.40 12.15 -6.97
CA SER A 73 -0.34 12.81 -7.72
C SER A 73 0.31 11.91 -8.76
N ASP A 74 0.29 10.59 -8.54
CA ASP A 74 0.79 9.60 -9.51
C ASP A 74 0.05 8.27 -9.40
N GLN A 75 0.13 7.43 -10.43
CA GLN A 75 -0.58 6.14 -10.51
C GLN A 75 0.02 5.22 -11.58
N GLY A 76 0.14 3.93 -11.26
CA GLY A 76 0.72 2.93 -12.15
C GLY A 76 -0.13 1.66 -12.31
N CYS A 77 0.11 0.96 -13.41
CA CYS A 77 -0.56 -0.30 -13.77
C CYS A 77 0.48 -1.39 -14.07
N PRO A 78 1.06 -2.06 -13.06
CA PRO A 78 1.95 -3.18 -13.30
C PRO A 78 1.30 -4.27 -14.19
N PRO A 79 2.09 -5.05 -14.95
CA PRO A 79 1.55 -5.99 -15.94
C PRO A 79 0.84 -7.20 -15.33
N ALA A 80 0.85 -7.38 -14.01
CA ALA A 80 0.26 -8.53 -13.32
C ALA A 80 -1.29 -8.50 -13.33
N GLY A 81 -1.87 -9.68 -13.59
CA GLY A 81 -3.28 -9.97 -13.36
C GLY A 81 -3.49 -10.60 -11.99
N LEU A 82 -4.65 -10.35 -11.38
CA LEU A 82 -4.99 -10.85 -10.05
C LEU A 82 -6.08 -11.91 -10.15
N ASN A 83 -6.01 -12.93 -9.29
CA ASN A 83 -7.16 -13.82 -9.09
C ASN A 83 -8.33 -13.01 -8.51
N ALA A 84 -9.49 -13.06 -9.19
CA ALA A 84 -10.67 -12.29 -8.84
C ALA A 84 -11.16 -12.53 -7.41
N GLY A 85 -11.20 -13.79 -6.97
CA GLY A 85 -11.68 -14.18 -5.64
C GLY A 85 -10.72 -13.73 -4.54
N ASP A 86 -9.43 -14.00 -4.74
CA ASP A 86 -8.38 -13.66 -3.80
C ASP A 86 -8.25 -12.14 -3.60
N TYR A 87 -8.27 -11.35 -4.68
CA TYR A 87 -8.16 -9.89 -4.54
C TYR A 87 -9.40 -9.29 -3.86
N LEU A 88 -10.61 -9.78 -4.17
CA LEU A 88 -11.83 -9.30 -3.51
C LEU A 88 -11.82 -9.62 -2.02
N ALA A 89 -11.31 -10.79 -1.64
CA ALA A 89 -11.10 -11.15 -0.24
C ALA A 89 -10.04 -10.26 0.41
N ALA A 90 -8.89 -10.02 -0.22
CA ALA A 90 -7.85 -9.12 0.28
C ALA A 90 -8.38 -7.69 0.48
N TYR A 91 -9.08 -7.14 -0.52
CA TYR A 91 -9.75 -5.83 -0.46
C TYR A 91 -10.71 -5.75 0.73
N SER A 92 -11.59 -6.74 0.88
CA SER A 92 -12.61 -6.75 1.93
C SER A 92 -11.99 -6.81 3.33
N ASN A 93 -10.95 -7.62 3.51
CA ASN A 93 -10.25 -7.73 4.78
C ASN A 93 -9.45 -6.46 5.11
N PHE A 94 -8.83 -5.82 4.12
CA PHE A 94 -8.13 -4.57 4.32
C PHE A 94 -9.09 -3.41 4.67
N ALA A 95 -10.21 -3.28 3.94
CA ALA A 95 -11.25 -2.31 4.25
C ALA A 95 -11.82 -2.52 5.66
N TYR A 96 -12.08 -3.76 6.03
CA TYR A 96 -12.50 -4.10 7.39
C TYR A 96 -11.47 -3.68 8.44
N PHE A 97 -10.18 -3.94 8.23
CA PHE A 97 -9.12 -3.48 9.13
C PHE A 97 -9.18 -1.96 9.36
N CYS A 98 -9.31 -1.19 8.27
CA CYS A 98 -9.38 0.26 8.34
C CYS A 98 -10.65 0.76 9.06
N ASP A 99 -11.82 0.20 8.74
CA ASP A 99 -13.09 0.57 9.39
C ASP A 99 -13.12 0.24 10.89
N ASN A 100 -12.26 -0.67 11.37
CA ASN A 100 -12.11 -1.02 12.79
C ASN A 100 -10.99 -0.24 13.49
N GLY A 101 -10.57 0.89 12.90
CA GLY A 101 -9.55 1.76 13.45
C GLY A 101 -8.13 1.31 13.26
N GLY A 102 -7.92 0.41 12.30
CA GLY A 102 -6.62 0.16 11.72
C GLY A 102 -6.00 1.45 11.20
N LYS A 103 -4.68 1.56 11.35
CA LYS A 103 -3.88 2.67 10.84
C LYS A 103 -2.63 2.12 10.17
N ILE A 104 -2.04 2.94 9.31
CA ILE A 104 -0.82 2.62 8.58
C ILE A 104 0.34 3.31 9.32
N PRO A 105 1.22 2.57 10.01
CA PRO A 105 2.32 3.20 10.74
C PRO A 105 3.28 3.89 9.77
N GLY A 106 3.93 4.97 10.21
CA GLY A 106 4.93 5.68 9.41
C GLY A 106 6.15 4.81 9.08
N GLY A 107 6.66 4.92 7.86
CA GLY A 107 7.78 4.10 7.36
C GLY A 107 7.42 2.62 7.19
N ARG A 108 6.13 2.29 7.15
CA ARG A 108 5.63 0.91 7.05
C ARG A 108 4.61 0.77 5.93
N VAL A 109 4.46 -0.47 5.51
CA VAL A 109 3.32 -0.94 4.72
C VAL A 109 2.36 -1.69 5.64
N THR A 110 1.07 -1.52 5.42
CA THR A 110 0.03 -2.42 5.92
C THR A 110 -0.54 -3.15 4.73
N TYR A 111 -0.72 -4.46 4.81
CA TYR A 111 -1.30 -5.22 3.71
C TYR A 111 -2.17 -6.37 4.19
N ALA A 112 -3.18 -6.68 3.40
CA ALA A 112 -3.97 -7.90 3.49
C ALA A 112 -3.48 -8.86 2.40
N ALA A 113 -3.00 -10.03 2.78
CA ALA A 113 -2.64 -11.11 1.87
C ALA A 113 -3.71 -12.20 1.93
N VAL A 114 -4.22 -12.60 0.77
CA VAL A 114 -5.14 -13.73 0.61
C VAL A 114 -4.78 -14.48 -0.66
N GLY A 115 -4.44 -15.77 -0.53
CA GLY A 115 -4.08 -16.59 -1.68
C GLY A 115 -2.96 -15.97 -2.52
N SER A 116 -3.22 -15.67 -3.79
CA SER A 116 -2.23 -15.08 -4.69
C SER A 116 -2.25 -13.54 -4.77
N ALA A 117 -3.14 -12.86 -4.05
CA ALA A 117 -3.38 -11.43 -4.19
C ALA A 117 -3.17 -10.67 -2.88
N VAL A 118 -2.80 -9.39 -3.02
CA VAL A 118 -2.60 -8.48 -1.90
C VAL A 118 -3.31 -7.16 -2.15
N TRP A 119 -3.83 -6.57 -1.09
CA TRP A 119 -4.25 -5.17 -1.04
C TRP A 119 -3.43 -4.47 0.03
N TYR A 120 -2.84 -3.32 -0.27
CA TYR A 120 -1.86 -2.69 0.60
C TYR A 120 -1.96 -1.17 0.64
N ALA A 121 -1.40 -0.61 1.71
CA ALA A 121 -1.19 0.81 1.87
C ALA A 121 0.18 1.08 2.48
N CYS A 122 0.93 2.02 1.91
CA CYS A 122 2.25 2.43 2.38
C CYS A 122 2.15 3.83 3.00
N SER A 123 2.80 4.05 4.14
CA SER A 123 3.02 5.39 4.67
C SER A 123 4.51 5.71 4.65
N TYR A 124 4.88 6.74 3.90
CA TYR A 124 6.25 7.26 3.84
C TYR A 124 6.47 8.46 4.78
N GLY A 125 5.38 8.94 5.41
CA GLY A 125 5.41 9.97 6.43
C GLY A 125 5.22 9.39 7.84
N GLY A 126 4.45 10.09 8.67
CA GLY A 126 4.00 9.59 9.98
C GLY A 126 2.88 8.55 9.87
N GLU A 127 2.29 8.18 11.01
CA GLU A 127 1.08 7.35 11.04
C GLU A 127 -0.05 7.99 10.21
N GLN A 128 -0.69 7.19 9.36
CA GLN A 128 -1.81 7.64 8.52
C GLN A 128 -3.07 6.85 8.88
N PRO A 129 -4.23 7.50 8.99
CA PRO A 129 -5.50 6.81 9.05
C PRO A 129 -5.77 6.10 7.71
N CYS A 130 -6.71 5.16 7.73
CA CYS A 130 -7.35 4.63 6.54
C CYS A 130 -8.82 4.35 6.85
N ASP A 131 -9.67 4.37 5.82
CA ASP A 131 -11.09 4.06 5.92
C ASP A 131 -11.58 3.43 4.60
N SER A 132 -12.75 2.78 4.63
CA SER A 132 -13.32 2.18 3.41
C SER A 132 -13.64 3.18 2.29
N PRO A 133 -14.07 4.45 2.53
CA PRO A 133 -14.21 5.43 1.47
C PRO A 133 -12.92 5.73 0.69
N GLU A 134 -11.79 5.92 1.37
CA GLU A 134 -10.49 6.12 0.72
C GLU A 134 -10.11 4.91 -0.14
N ILE A 135 -10.29 3.70 0.40
CA ILE A 135 -9.99 2.44 -0.27
C ILE A 135 -10.89 2.26 -1.50
N SER A 136 -12.18 2.60 -1.40
CA SER A 136 -13.13 2.54 -2.51
C SER A 136 -12.82 3.56 -3.61
N ASP A 137 -12.35 4.78 -3.27
CA ASP A 137 -11.92 5.77 -4.27
C ASP A 137 -10.65 5.28 -4.98
N ALA A 138 -9.68 4.72 -4.25
CA ALA A 138 -8.49 4.11 -4.84
C ALA A 138 -8.86 2.97 -5.80
N GLU A 139 -9.73 2.05 -5.39
CA GLU A 139 -10.23 0.93 -6.19
C GLU A 139 -10.95 1.40 -7.46
N SER A 140 -11.78 2.43 -7.36
CA SER A 140 -12.43 3.06 -8.51
C SER A 140 -11.41 3.55 -9.54
N ARG A 141 -10.34 4.21 -9.08
CA ARG A 141 -9.24 4.70 -9.94
C ARG A 141 -8.44 3.57 -10.56
N PHE A 142 -8.16 2.51 -9.79
CA PHE A 142 -7.50 1.32 -10.31
C PHE A 142 -8.29 0.72 -11.47
N ASN A 143 -9.59 0.54 -11.28
CA ASN A 143 -10.46 -0.05 -12.29
C ASN A 143 -10.61 0.85 -13.52
N ALA A 144 -10.71 2.17 -13.32
CA ALA A 144 -10.82 3.13 -14.42
C ALA A 144 -9.55 3.20 -15.29
N LYS A 145 -8.35 3.12 -14.69
CA LYS A 145 -7.08 3.22 -15.43
C LYS A 145 -6.53 1.87 -15.89
N CYS A 146 -6.45 0.92 -14.96
CA CYS A 146 -5.74 -0.34 -15.15
C CYS A 146 -6.68 -1.50 -15.50
N GLY A 147 -7.99 -1.34 -15.33
CA GLY A 147 -8.98 -2.41 -15.48
C GLY A 147 -9.19 -3.21 -14.19
N ALA A 148 -10.28 -3.96 -14.14
CA ALA A 148 -10.64 -4.80 -13.01
C ALA A 148 -9.67 -5.98 -12.83
N ALA A 149 -9.42 -6.37 -11.57
CA ALA A 149 -8.55 -7.50 -11.21
C ALA A 149 -7.14 -7.42 -11.84
N ARG A 150 -6.60 -6.20 -11.95
CA ARG A 150 -5.23 -5.94 -12.41
C ARG A 150 -4.43 -5.23 -11.33
N ALA A 151 -3.14 -5.53 -11.24
CA ALA A 151 -2.24 -4.81 -10.36
C ALA A 151 -2.29 -3.31 -10.65
N ALA A 152 -2.34 -2.50 -9.59
CA ALA A 152 -2.50 -1.06 -9.69
C ALA A 152 -2.07 -0.39 -8.39
N TRP A 153 -1.61 0.85 -8.50
CA TRP A 153 -1.34 1.69 -7.35
C TRP A 153 -1.64 3.16 -7.65
N VAL A 154 -1.95 3.91 -6.59
CA VAL A 154 -2.09 5.37 -6.59
C VAL A 154 -1.22 5.93 -5.48
N TYR A 155 -0.46 6.97 -5.82
CA TYR A 155 0.38 7.73 -4.90
C TYR A 155 -0.25 9.10 -4.62
N MET A 156 -0.29 9.48 -3.35
CA MET A 156 -0.79 10.77 -2.87
C MET A 156 0.39 11.53 -2.26
N GLY A 157 1.07 12.33 -3.07
CA GLY A 157 2.29 13.06 -2.69
C GLY A 157 2.15 13.90 -1.43
N ASP A 158 1.05 14.66 -1.33
CA ASP A 158 0.77 15.52 -0.18
C ASP A 158 0.61 14.72 1.12
N TRP A 159 0.08 13.50 1.01
CA TRP A 159 -0.13 12.61 2.16
C TRP A 159 1.06 11.70 2.44
N LYS A 160 2.02 11.64 1.51
CA LYS A 160 3.14 10.70 1.51
C LYS A 160 2.64 9.27 1.71
N LYS A 161 1.65 8.88 0.91
CA LYS A 161 0.91 7.64 1.05
C LYS A 161 0.68 6.97 -0.29
N THR A 162 0.73 5.65 -0.33
CA THR A 162 0.32 4.84 -1.49
C THR A 162 -0.80 3.90 -1.08
N TYR A 163 -1.76 3.70 -1.98
CA TYR A 163 -2.65 2.54 -1.95
C TYR A 163 -2.39 1.69 -3.18
N GLY A 164 -2.52 0.37 -3.06
CA GLY A 164 -2.36 -0.51 -4.21
C GLY A 164 -2.87 -1.92 -4.00
N ARG A 165 -2.84 -2.66 -5.09
CA ARG A 165 -3.12 -4.09 -5.15
C ARG A 165 -2.15 -4.76 -6.12
N ASP A 166 -1.67 -5.93 -5.76
CA ASP A 166 -0.71 -6.67 -6.58
C ASP A 166 -0.79 -8.18 -6.26
N VAL A 167 0.10 -8.97 -6.85
CA VAL A 167 0.30 -10.38 -6.49
C VAL A 167 1.12 -10.50 -5.20
N ALA A 168 0.94 -11.59 -4.46
CA ALA A 168 1.59 -11.81 -3.16
C ALA A 168 3.13 -11.94 -3.21
N SER A 169 3.73 -12.03 -4.40
CA SER A 169 5.18 -12.05 -4.61
C SER A 169 5.74 -10.73 -5.15
N ALA A 170 4.92 -9.69 -5.25
CA ALA A 170 5.34 -8.40 -5.81
C ALA A 170 6.23 -7.61 -4.84
N GLU A 171 7.12 -6.80 -5.42
CA GLU A 171 7.73 -5.68 -4.71
C GLU A 171 6.74 -4.51 -4.72
N ILE A 172 6.29 -4.09 -3.55
CA ILE A 172 5.32 -3.01 -3.36
C ILE A 172 5.96 -1.80 -2.69
N CYS A 173 5.31 -0.65 -2.75
CA CYS A 173 5.78 0.60 -2.12
C CYS A 173 7.09 1.20 -2.68
N GLY A 174 7.71 0.65 -3.74
CA GLY A 174 8.92 1.17 -4.40
C GLY A 174 8.68 2.30 -5.42
N ASN A 175 7.48 2.90 -5.42
CA ASN A 175 7.02 3.87 -6.42
C ASN A 175 7.32 5.33 -6.05
N LEU A 176 8.38 5.58 -5.27
CA LEU A 176 8.84 6.91 -4.86
C LEU A 176 10.11 7.34 -5.60
#